data_AF-A0A6M8UJ93-F1
#
_entry.id   AF-A0A6M8UJ93-F1
#
_cell.length_a   1.000
_cell.length_b   1.000
_cell.length_c   1.000
_cell.angle_alpha   90.00
_cell.angle_beta   90.00
_cell.angle_gamma   90.00
#
_symmetry.space_group_name_H-M   'P 1'
#
loop_
_entity.id
_entity.type
_entity.pdbx_description
1 polymer ?
#
loop_
_entity_poly.entity_id
_entity_poly.type
_entity_poly.pdbx_seq_one_letter_code
_entity_poly.pdbx_strand_id
1 'polypeptide(L)'
;MKHKFKTLFFVMTAAMSVFSAHAVSSYTHANGSQIVDINKADANGLSHNMWKQFDVTDKGMVLNNSPRDLVRAMGNIAGNDNLDVAAKVILNEVISTKASSLKGFIEVAGERADVIVANPNGITCSGCSFVNTGRVTLTTGAPQFQDGVLTGYNVTKGKIKIEKGGLENQNSYTDLLANAITINDKVVTGSLDAIAGVYSYNRANSAATSDEKKRSGVGIDVGALGGVTAGVISLQTTNSGIGVNNKGSLAANAIQISASGNLTTSGTMRGGVVQVSTNGSLTNSGTIEASNQVVGVALNKITNSGTLSGTAGAQLVSFIGNIENTGAVKTEGTFVARTGFITNENNELAVAANTSFINSGSLTATNASLLASKEINLKKGTFSSVGTVIMQAAKVNNAIALTGNNIAVSAYQFENKGTIKAQNQLSINTEKSLSNKGKLEGQVVSLSSAGKVQNKACTLFIFCSKGTISSEVLQVIAPNVSIVADLGGTVTAQEVIINPKQPEQI
;
A
#
# COMPACT_ATOMS: atom_id res chain seq x y z
N MET A 1 -52.63 -33.81 -11.62
CA MET A 1 -51.61 -34.87 -11.59
C MET A 1 -50.80 -34.70 -10.31
N LYS A 2 -50.94 -35.62 -9.34
CA LYS A 2 -50.27 -35.54 -8.02
C LYS A 2 -48.83 -36.06 -8.16
N HIS A 3 -47.82 -35.19 -8.09
CA HIS A 3 -46.43 -35.63 -8.00
C HIS A 3 -46.01 -35.80 -6.53
N LYS A 4 -45.82 -37.07 -6.15
CA LYS A 4 -45.30 -37.50 -4.86
C LYS A 4 -43.81 -37.14 -4.77
N PHE A 5 -43.44 -36.30 -3.82
CA PHE A 5 -42.06 -36.11 -3.38
C PHE A 5 -41.61 -37.39 -2.65
N LYS A 6 -40.62 -38.10 -3.20
CA LYS A 6 -39.87 -39.16 -2.49
C LYS A 6 -38.66 -38.51 -1.84
N THR A 7 -38.69 -38.36 -0.52
CA THR A 7 -37.53 -37.99 0.30
C THR A 7 -36.60 -39.20 0.37
N LEU A 8 -35.48 -39.14 -0.36
CA LEU A 8 -34.41 -40.12 -0.27
C LEU A 8 -33.45 -39.67 0.85
N PHE A 9 -33.49 -40.34 1.99
CA PHE A 9 -32.50 -40.16 3.06
C PHE A 9 -31.14 -40.71 2.55
N PHE A 10 -30.20 -39.81 2.26
CA PHE A 10 -28.79 -40.18 2.11
C PHE A 10 -28.18 -40.23 3.51
N VAL A 11 -27.93 -41.44 4.03
CA VAL A 11 -27.09 -41.62 5.21
C VAL A 11 -25.66 -41.39 4.76
N MET A 12 -25.15 -40.17 4.96
CA MET A 12 -23.74 -39.86 4.75
C MET A 12 -22.97 -40.49 5.92
N THR A 13 -22.41 -41.68 5.70
CA THR A 13 -21.52 -42.32 6.66
C THR A 13 -20.23 -41.50 6.68
N ALA A 14 -20.08 -40.63 7.68
CA ALA A 14 -18.79 -39.99 7.96
C ALA A 14 -17.83 -41.10 8.39
N ALA A 15 -16.97 -41.56 7.47
CA ALA A 15 -15.79 -42.32 7.85
C ALA A 15 -14.89 -41.36 8.64
N MET A 16 -15.02 -41.37 9.97
CA MET A 16 -13.98 -40.85 10.85
C MET A 16 -12.76 -41.73 10.66
N SER A 17 -11.86 -41.33 9.75
CA SER A 17 -10.50 -41.82 9.75
C SER A 17 -9.89 -41.42 11.10
N VAL A 18 -9.76 -42.40 11.98
CA VAL A 18 -9.12 -42.25 13.28
C VAL A 18 -7.64 -42.01 12.99
N PHE A 19 -7.22 -40.75 12.91
CA PHE A 19 -5.79 -40.43 12.97
C PHE A 19 -5.32 -40.83 14.36
N SER A 20 -4.58 -41.94 14.44
CA SER A 20 -3.87 -42.28 15.67
C SER A 20 -2.84 -41.18 15.88
N ALA A 21 -3.12 -40.26 16.82
CA ALA A 21 -2.20 -39.21 17.22
C ALA A 21 -0.96 -39.88 17.83
N HIS A 22 0.04 -40.17 17.01
CA HIS A 22 1.34 -40.56 17.50
C HIS A 22 1.91 -39.36 18.25
N ALA A 23 2.22 -39.58 19.53
CA ALA A 23 2.89 -38.59 20.34
C ALA A 23 4.24 -38.29 19.71
N VAL A 24 4.52 -37.01 19.47
CA VAL A 24 5.80 -36.58 18.90
C VAL A 24 6.91 -36.91 19.90
N SER A 25 7.87 -37.76 19.51
CA SER A 25 9.01 -38.10 20.36
C SER A 25 10.01 -36.95 20.39
N SER A 26 10.51 -36.61 21.58
CA SER A 26 11.51 -35.56 21.73
C SER A 26 12.45 -35.84 22.89
N TYR A 27 13.67 -35.30 22.81
CA TYR A 27 14.68 -35.41 23.86
C TYR A 27 15.54 -34.13 23.91
N THR A 28 16.19 -33.90 25.05
CA THR A 28 17.11 -32.78 25.22
C THR A 28 18.50 -33.16 24.74
N HIS A 29 19.03 -32.41 23.78
CA HIS A 29 20.37 -32.60 23.26
C HIS A 29 21.45 -32.11 24.25
N ALA A 30 22.70 -32.55 24.06
CA ALA A 30 23.81 -32.15 24.93
C ALA A 30 24.06 -30.63 24.95
N ASN A 31 23.72 -29.92 23.88
CA ASN A 31 23.81 -28.46 23.81
C ASN A 31 22.59 -27.73 24.42
N GLY A 32 21.62 -28.48 24.97
CA GLY A 32 20.41 -27.97 25.62
C GLY A 32 19.21 -27.74 24.71
N SER A 33 19.37 -27.82 23.38
CA SER A 33 18.24 -27.72 22.43
C SER A 33 17.33 -28.95 22.53
N GLN A 34 16.04 -28.77 22.22
CA GLN A 34 15.10 -29.89 22.14
C GLN A 34 15.15 -30.50 20.73
N ILE A 35 15.50 -31.78 20.62
CA ILE A 35 15.38 -32.53 19.37
C ILE A 35 13.99 -33.14 19.33
N VAL A 36 13.33 -32.98 18.18
CA VAL A 36 11.98 -33.48 17.91
C VAL A 36 12.07 -34.40 16.71
N ASP A 37 11.86 -35.69 16.93
CA ASP A 37 11.70 -36.66 15.86
C ASP A 37 10.31 -36.50 15.28
N ILE A 38 10.24 -35.79 14.15
CA ILE A 38 8.97 -35.50 13.47
C ILE A 38 8.28 -36.81 13.06
N ASN A 39 6.96 -36.77 12.96
CA ASN A 39 6.16 -37.89 12.49
C ASN A 39 6.50 -38.26 11.04
N LYS A 40 6.22 -39.51 10.65
CA LYS A 40 6.31 -40.00 9.28
C LYS A 40 5.61 -39.05 8.30
N ALA A 41 6.28 -38.72 7.20
CA ALA A 41 5.68 -37.95 6.11
C ALA A 41 4.63 -38.79 5.37
N ASP A 42 3.50 -38.18 5.01
CA ASP A 42 2.49 -38.80 4.16
C ASP A 42 2.98 -38.93 2.69
N ALA A 43 2.13 -39.51 1.83
CA ALA A 43 2.44 -39.67 0.41
C ALA A 43 2.66 -38.33 -0.33
N ASN A 44 2.23 -37.20 0.24
CA ASN A 44 2.41 -35.85 -0.29
C ASN A 44 3.64 -35.14 0.32
N GLY A 45 4.40 -35.81 1.19
CA GLY A 45 5.58 -35.27 1.86
C GLY A 45 5.28 -34.38 3.06
N LEU A 46 4.05 -34.40 3.60
CA LEU A 46 3.67 -33.68 4.81
C LEU A 46 3.92 -34.53 6.06
N SER A 47 4.77 -34.04 6.97
CA SER A 47 4.85 -34.53 8.35
C SER A 47 3.92 -33.70 9.24
N HIS A 48 2.87 -34.32 9.77
CA HIS A 48 1.88 -33.66 10.64
C HIS A 48 2.15 -34.00 12.11
N ASN A 49 2.52 -32.99 12.88
CA ASN A 49 2.94 -33.08 14.27
C ASN A 49 1.93 -32.32 15.14
N MET A 50 1.22 -33.03 16.00
CA MET A 50 0.15 -32.46 16.82
C MET A 50 0.62 -32.25 18.26
N TRP A 51 0.36 -31.06 18.80
CA TRP A 51 0.92 -30.60 20.06
C TRP A 51 -0.16 -30.17 21.04
N LYS A 52 -0.01 -30.53 22.32
CA LYS A 52 -0.73 -29.84 23.41
C LYS A 52 -0.10 -28.49 23.74
N GLN A 53 1.20 -28.34 23.54
CA GLN A 53 1.93 -27.10 23.71
C GLN A 53 3.17 -27.15 22.81
N PHE A 54 3.36 -26.12 22.00
CA PHE A 54 4.53 -25.97 21.13
C PHE A 54 5.18 -24.65 21.49
N ASP A 55 6.22 -24.73 22.33
CA ASP A 55 7.05 -23.60 22.74
C ASP A 55 8.50 -23.92 22.41
N VAL A 56 9.27 -22.89 22.10
CA VAL A 56 10.71 -22.98 21.86
C VAL A 56 11.41 -22.08 22.86
N THR A 57 12.30 -22.65 23.65
CA THR A 57 13.11 -21.90 24.63
C THR A 57 14.25 -21.16 23.93
N ASP A 58 15.01 -20.37 24.68
CA ASP A 58 16.25 -19.72 24.22
C ASP A 58 17.35 -20.72 23.83
N LYS A 59 17.22 -22.00 24.22
CA LYS A 59 18.11 -23.09 23.78
C LYS A 59 17.76 -23.65 22.41
N GLY A 60 16.63 -23.26 21.83
CA GLY A 60 16.20 -23.67 20.49
C GLY A 60 15.61 -25.07 20.40
N MET A 61 15.15 -25.40 19.20
CA MET A 61 14.53 -26.67 18.84
C MET A 61 15.05 -27.14 17.48
N VAL A 62 15.25 -28.44 17.34
CA VAL A 62 15.65 -29.09 16.10
C VAL A 62 14.57 -30.09 15.70
N LEU A 63 13.99 -29.89 14.52
CA LEU A 63 13.09 -30.81 13.85
C LEU A 63 13.96 -31.81 13.08
N ASN A 64 14.03 -33.06 13.56
CA ASN A 64 14.87 -34.10 12.96
C ASN A 64 14.19 -34.67 11.70
N ASN A 65 14.55 -34.13 10.54
CA ASN A 65 14.04 -34.51 9.22
C ASN A 65 15.02 -35.43 8.47
N SER A 66 15.81 -36.23 9.20
CA SER A 66 16.81 -37.14 8.62
C SER A 66 16.48 -38.60 8.94
N PRO A 67 16.34 -39.50 7.95
CA PRO A 67 16.21 -40.94 8.20
C PRO A 67 17.56 -41.62 8.53
N ARG A 68 18.65 -40.85 8.65
CA ARG A 68 20.01 -41.34 8.91
C ARG A 68 20.69 -40.50 9.97
N ASP A 69 21.65 -41.09 10.67
CA ASP A 69 22.49 -40.38 11.64
C ASP A 69 23.19 -39.18 11.00
N LEU A 70 23.19 -38.06 11.73
CA LEU A 70 23.83 -36.80 11.35
C LEU A 70 25.03 -36.55 12.26
N VAL A 71 26.21 -36.46 11.65
CA VAL A 71 27.46 -36.06 12.33
C VAL A 71 27.69 -34.58 12.11
N ARG A 72 27.71 -33.80 13.19
CA ARG A 72 27.71 -32.32 13.13
C ARG A 72 28.56 -31.74 14.25
N ALA A 73 29.14 -30.56 14.00
CA ALA A 73 29.96 -29.85 14.99
C ALA A 73 29.20 -29.46 16.27
N MET A 74 27.87 -29.35 16.20
CA MET A 74 26.99 -28.99 17.33
C MET A 74 26.52 -30.21 18.13
N GLY A 75 27.08 -31.39 17.85
CA GLY A 75 26.74 -32.70 18.42
C GLY A 75 25.92 -33.55 17.45
N ASN A 76 26.09 -34.86 17.55
CA ASN A 76 25.47 -35.83 16.65
C ASN A 76 23.97 -35.99 16.96
N ILE A 77 23.18 -36.12 15.91
CA ILE A 77 21.74 -36.40 16.00
C ILE A 77 21.51 -37.78 15.37
N ALA A 78 20.90 -38.71 16.10
CA ALA A 78 20.55 -40.01 15.55
C ALA A 78 19.50 -39.86 14.43
N GLY A 79 19.45 -40.83 13.52
CA GLY A 79 18.39 -40.90 12.52
C GLY A 79 17.01 -40.94 13.17
N ASN A 80 16.06 -40.24 12.57
CA ASN A 80 14.66 -40.30 12.98
C ASN A 80 14.02 -41.59 12.41
N ASP A 81 13.85 -42.59 13.27
CA ASP A 81 13.28 -43.89 12.93
C ASP A 81 11.82 -43.82 12.42
N ASN A 82 11.12 -42.69 12.59
CA ASN A 82 9.79 -42.49 12.01
C ASN A 82 9.84 -42.28 10.48
N LEU A 83 11.00 -41.97 9.91
CA LEU A 83 11.15 -41.54 8.52
C LEU A 83 11.76 -42.64 7.63
N ASP A 84 11.02 -43.02 6.58
CA ASP A 84 11.62 -43.73 5.43
C ASP A 84 12.28 -42.73 4.46
N VAL A 85 11.66 -41.56 4.33
CA VAL A 85 12.09 -40.43 3.50
C VAL A 85 11.84 -39.13 4.25
N ALA A 86 12.67 -38.13 3.98
CA ALA A 86 12.51 -36.80 4.59
C ALA A 86 11.21 -36.11 4.13
N ALA A 87 10.57 -35.40 5.05
CA ALA A 87 9.41 -34.57 4.78
C ALA A 87 9.79 -33.35 3.92
N LYS A 88 8.83 -32.87 3.11
CA LYS A 88 8.91 -31.60 2.37
C LYS A 88 8.25 -30.46 3.12
N VAL A 89 7.22 -30.77 3.91
CA VAL A 89 6.51 -29.82 4.76
C VAL A 89 6.39 -30.41 6.16
N ILE A 90 6.76 -29.64 7.18
CA ILE A 90 6.63 -30.02 8.59
C ILE A 90 5.58 -29.10 9.22
N LEU A 91 4.39 -29.65 9.48
CA LEU A 91 3.30 -28.96 10.16
C LEU A 91 3.34 -29.25 11.66
N ASN A 92 3.51 -28.20 12.47
CA ASN A 92 3.38 -28.22 13.91
C ASN A 92 2.06 -27.56 14.31
N GLU A 93 1.04 -28.37 14.59
CA GLU A 93 -0.30 -27.91 14.93
C GLU A 93 -0.56 -28.02 16.43
N VAL A 94 -0.94 -26.90 17.08
CA VAL A 94 -1.36 -26.91 18.48
C VAL A 94 -2.87 -27.13 18.57
N ILE A 95 -3.24 -28.26 19.17
CA ILE A 95 -4.64 -28.71 19.32
C ILE A 95 -5.24 -28.46 20.71
N SER A 96 -4.52 -27.72 21.57
CA SER A 96 -5.03 -27.26 22.87
C SER A 96 -5.52 -25.82 22.79
N THR A 97 -5.83 -25.22 23.94
CA THR A 97 -6.16 -23.79 24.08
C THR A 97 -4.94 -22.91 24.41
N LYS A 98 -3.74 -23.48 24.48
CA LYS A 98 -2.51 -22.75 24.83
C LYS A 98 -1.92 -22.04 23.60
N ALA A 99 -1.48 -20.81 23.78
CA ALA A 99 -0.69 -20.07 22.78
C ALA A 99 0.77 -20.56 22.75
N SER A 100 1.47 -20.28 21.65
CA SER A 100 2.88 -20.65 21.46
C SER A 100 3.83 -19.48 21.76
N SER A 101 4.96 -19.76 22.38
CA SER A 101 6.07 -18.84 22.62
C SER A 101 7.36 -19.37 22.01
N LEU A 102 7.92 -18.64 21.06
CA LEU A 102 9.12 -19.01 20.30
C LEU A 102 10.26 -18.05 20.65
N LYS A 103 11.26 -18.51 21.40
CA LYS A 103 12.33 -17.68 21.98
C LYS A 103 13.74 -18.02 21.50
N GLY A 104 13.86 -18.90 20.53
CA GLY A 104 15.14 -19.36 20.00
C GLY A 104 14.99 -19.91 18.59
N PHE A 105 16.06 -20.53 18.08
CA PHE A 105 16.05 -21.08 16.73
C PHE A 105 15.13 -22.31 16.61
N ILE A 106 14.53 -22.46 15.44
CA ILE A 106 13.92 -23.70 14.95
C ILE A 106 14.74 -24.15 13.75
N GLU A 107 15.44 -25.26 13.91
CA GLU A 107 16.27 -25.86 12.86
C GLU A 107 15.58 -27.07 12.25
N VAL A 108 15.69 -27.24 10.93
CA VAL A 108 15.42 -28.54 10.29
C VAL A 108 16.74 -29.28 10.12
N ALA A 109 16.94 -30.36 10.85
CA ALA A 109 18.13 -31.20 10.70
C ALA A 109 17.94 -32.21 9.55
N GLY A 110 18.95 -32.34 8.70
CA GLY A 110 18.88 -33.16 7.49
C GLY A 110 18.37 -32.36 6.29
N GLU A 111 17.45 -32.97 5.53
CA GLU A 111 16.91 -32.36 4.31
C GLU A 111 16.07 -31.12 4.61
N ARG A 112 16.27 -30.06 3.81
CA ARG A 112 15.54 -28.79 3.92
C ARG A 112 14.04 -28.98 3.67
N ALA A 113 13.21 -28.39 4.52
CA ALA A 113 11.74 -28.46 4.43
C ALA A 113 11.06 -27.13 4.77
N ASP A 114 9.82 -26.96 4.31
CA ASP A 114 8.94 -25.89 4.78
C ASP A 114 8.50 -26.17 6.22
N VAL A 115 8.40 -25.12 7.05
CA VAL A 115 8.00 -25.25 8.45
C VAL A 115 6.75 -24.41 8.70
N ILE A 116 5.70 -25.05 9.20
CA ILE A 116 4.45 -24.39 9.56
C ILE A 116 4.25 -24.53 11.07
N VAL A 117 3.98 -23.42 11.76
CA VAL A 117 3.50 -23.40 13.14
C VAL A 117 2.08 -22.87 13.13
N ALA A 118 1.11 -23.74 13.38
CA ALA A 118 -0.31 -23.42 13.39
C ALA A 118 -0.85 -23.45 14.82
N ASN A 119 -1.21 -22.28 15.35
CA ASN A 119 -1.80 -22.16 16.68
C ASN A 119 -2.91 -21.10 16.71
N PRO A 120 -4.20 -21.52 16.64
CA PRO A 120 -5.34 -20.59 16.70
C PRO A 120 -5.44 -19.74 17.97
N ASN A 121 -4.72 -20.09 19.04
CA ASN A 121 -4.73 -19.32 20.29
C ASN A 121 -3.71 -18.17 20.27
N GLY A 122 -2.80 -18.14 19.30
CA GLY A 122 -1.80 -17.09 19.11
C GLY A 122 -0.37 -17.62 19.15
N ILE A 123 0.55 -16.82 18.59
CA ILE A 123 1.98 -17.12 18.49
C ILE A 123 2.74 -15.84 18.87
N THR A 124 3.69 -15.96 19.79
CA THR A 124 4.64 -14.89 20.12
C THR A 124 6.04 -15.34 19.74
N CYS A 125 6.68 -14.61 18.83
CA CYS A 125 8.11 -14.73 18.52
C CYS A 125 8.89 -13.65 19.28
N SER A 126 9.90 -14.08 20.03
CA SER A 126 10.78 -13.22 20.82
C SER A 126 12.24 -13.64 20.62
N GLY A 127 12.83 -13.26 19.50
CA GLY A 127 14.15 -13.73 19.08
C GLY A 127 14.09 -15.11 18.43
N CYS A 128 12.97 -15.44 17.76
CA CYS A 128 12.89 -16.69 17.03
C CYS A 128 13.65 -16.58 15.71
N SER A 129 14.36 -17.64 15.35
CA SER A 129 15.04 -17.74 14.06
C SER A 129 14.79 -19.09 13.40
N PHE A 130 14.96 -19.16 12.09
CA PHE A 130 14.71 -20.39 11.34
C PHE A 130 15.97 -20.79 10.57
N VAL A 131 16.38 -22.05 10.72
CA VAL A 131 17.63 -22.57 10.17
C VAL A 131 17.34 -23.77 9.27
N ASN A 132 17.93 -23.78 8.07
CA ASN A 132 17.73 -24.81 7.05
C ASN A 132 16.24 -25.03 6.70
N THR A 133 15.46 -23.95 6.70
CA THR A 133 14.04 -23.99 6.33
C THR A 133 13.81 -23.48 4.92
N GLY A 134 12.82 -24.04 4.23
CA GLY A 134 12.21 -23.45 3.03
C GLY A 134 11.35 -22.25 3.43
N ARG A 135 10.09 -22.27 3.07
CA ARG A 135 9.09 -21.30 3.53
C ARG A 135 8.73 -21.55 5.00
N VAL A 136 8.64 -20.47 5.76
CA VAL A 136 8.17 -20.49 7.15
C VAL A 136 6.79 -19.86 7.21
N THR A 137 5.80 -20.57 7.73
CA THR A 137 4.45 -20.03 7.95
C THR A 137 4.14 -20.05 9.44
N LEU A 138 3.96 -18.86 10.03
CA LEU A 138 3.35 -18.72 11.35
C LEU A 138 1.88 -18.38 11.14
N THR A 139 0.98 -19.22 11.64
CA THR A 139 -0.46 -18.98 11.45
C THR A 139 -1.28 -19.20 12.71
N THR A 140 -2.32 -18.37 12.88
CA THR A 140 -3.40 -18.62 13.85
C THR A 140 -4.64 -19.24 13.17
N GLY A 141 -4.49 -19.71 11.94
CA GLY A 141 -5.51 -20.47 11.25
C GLY A 141 -5.48 -21.94 11.63
N ALA A 142 -6.65 -22.56 11.69
CA ALA A 142 -6.76 -24.02 11.79
C ALA A 142 -6.41 -24.63 10.42
N PRO A 143 -5.46 -25.57 10.33
CA PRO A 143 -5.14 -26.27 9.08
C PRO A 143 -6.38 -26.91 8.45
N GLN A 144 -6.52 -26.79 7.13
CA GLN A 144 -7.61 -27.36 6.34
C GLN A 144 -7.06 -28.47 5.45
N PHE A 145 -7.75 -29.61 5.46
CA PHE A 145 -7.38 -30.79 4.68
C PHE A 145 -8.49 -31.19 3.73
N GLN A 146 -8.11 -31.61 2.53
CA GLN A 146 -9.02 -32.26 1.58
C GLN A 146 -8.35 -33.53 1.08
N ASP A 147 -9.01 -34.66 1.26
CA ASP A 147 -8.48 -36.00 0.91
C ASP A 147 -7.07 -36.26 1.46
N GLY A 148 -6.82 -35.79 2.70
CA GLY A 148 -5.53 -35.92 3.38
C GLY A 148 -4.49 -34.86 3.01
N VAL A 149 -4.72 -34.05 1.98
CA VAL A 149 -3.79 -33.00 1.52
C VAL A 149 -4.06 -31.69 2.27
N LEU A 150 -3.00 -31.04 2.79
CA LEU A 150 -3.09 -29.71 3.39
C LEU A 150 -3.38 -28.64 2.32
N THR A 151 -4.62 -28.15 2.26
CA THR A 151 -5.08 -27.21 1.23
C THR A 151 -5.06 -25.75 1.68
N GLY A 152 -5.10 -25.49 2.99
CA GLY A 152 -5.33 -24.12 3.47
C GLY A 152 -5.33 -23.95 4.98
N TYR A 153 -5.75 -22.77 5.41
CA TYR A 153 -5.94 -22.43 6.82
C TYR A 153 -7.21 -21.60 7.00
N ASN A 154 -7.97 -21.86 8.06
CA ASN A 154 -9.11 -21.04 8.46
C ASN A 154 -8.74 -20.13 9.63
N VAL A 155 -8.54 -18.85 9.35
CA VAL A 155 -8.16 -17.83 10.34
C VAL A 155 -9.41 -17.17 10.90
N THR A 156 -9.69 -17.39 12.18
CA THR A 156 -10.90 -16.84 12.84
C THR A 156 -10.60 -16.04 14.11
N LYS A 157 -9.44 -16.29 14.74
CA LYS A 157 -9.00 -15.66 15.98
C LYS A 157 -7.47 -15.76 16.11
N GLY A 158 -6.95 -15.32 17.25
CA GLY A 158 -5.53 -15.42 17.59
C GLY A 158 -4.71 -14.25 17.04
N LYS A 159 -3.58 -13.99 17.69
CA LYS A 159 -2.66 -12.92 17.32
C LYS A 159 -1.26 -13.47 17.12
N ILE A 160 -0.56 -12.95 16.11
CA ILE A 160 0.90 -13.09 15.98
C ILE A 160 1.56 -11.85 16.56
N LYS A 161 2.54 -12.04 17.43
CA LYS A 161 3.34 -10.96 18.03
C LYS A 161 4.82 -11.21 17.72
N ILE A 162 5.47 -10.25 17.07
CA ILE A 162 6.93 -10.20 16.95
C ILE A 162 7.41 -9.16 17.96
N GLU A 163 8.17 -9.61 18.95
CA GLU A 163 8.61 -8.82 20.09
C GLU A 163 10.08 -9.15 20.40
N LYS A 164 10.67 -8.44 21.36
CA LYS A 164 11.98 -8.69 22.01
C LYS A 164 12.91 -9.66 21.26
N GLY A 165 13.83 -9.13 20.47
CA GLY A 165 14.81 -9.91 19.69
C GLY A 165 14.35 -10.23 18.28
N GLY A 166 13.08 -9.99 17.95
CA GLY A 166 12.59 -10.03 16.58
C GLY A 166 12.37 -11.43 16.01
N LEU A 167 12.25 -11.49 14.68
CA LEU A 167 12.15 -12.71 13.88
C LEU A 167 13.23 -12.69 12.80
N GLU A 168 13.94 -13.80 12.64
CA GLU A 168 14.97 -13.96 11.61
C GLU A 168 14.76 -15.22 10.76
N ASN A 169 14.61 -15.03 9.46
CA ASN A 169 14.53 -16.10 8.47
C ASN A 169 15.21 -15.62 7.18
N GLN A 170 16.52 -15.36 7.28
CA GLN A 170 17.29 -14.73 6.21
C GLN A 170 17.21 -15.54 4.92
N ASN A 171 17.10 -14.85 3.78
CA ASN A 171 17.11 -15.44 2.44
C ASN A 171 15.99 -16.45 2.13
N SER A 172 14.91 -16.48 2.94
CA SER A 172 13.75 -17.32 2.68
C SER A 172 12.42 -16.58 2.83
N TYR A 173 11.32 -17.27 2.55
CA TYR A 173 9.95 -16.73 2.61
C TYR A 173 9.36 -16.89 4.01
N THR A 174 8.71 -15.85 4.50
CA THR A 174 7.97 -15.87 5.77
C THR A 174 6.54 -15.42 5.55
N ASP A 175 5.58 -16.25 5.96
CA ASP A 175 4.17 -15.94 5.98
C ASP A 175 3.70 -15.72 7.43
N LEU A 176 3.04 -14.60 7.70
CA LEU A 176 2.37 -14.32 8.96
C LEU A 176 0.86 -14.25 8.69
N LEU A 177 0.14 -15.31 9.05
CA LEU A 177 -1.28 -15.47 8.71
C LEU A 177 -2.13 -15.51 9.97
N ALA A 178 -2.75 -14.39 10.38
CA ALA A 178 -3.46 -14.33 11.67
C ALA A 178 -4.67 -13.43 11.67
N ASN A 179 -5.47 -13.47 12.74
CA ASN A 179 -6.56 -12.49 12.90
C ASN A 179 -6.03 -11.09 13.20
N ALA A 180 -4.90 -10.99 13.91
CA ALA A 180 -4.17 -9.74 14.08
C ALA A 180 -2.65 -10.01 14.16
N ILE A 181 -1.85 -9.05 13.71
CA ILE A 181 -0.39 -9.13 13.68
C ILE A 181 0.18 -7.84 14.28
N THR A 182 1.09 -7.97 15.26
CA THR A 182 1.91 -6.83 15.71
C THR A 182 3.39 -7.11 15.55
N ILE A 183 4.10 -6.13 15.02
CA ILE A 183 5.55 -6.15 14.84
C ILE A 183 6.13 -5.02 15.70
N ASN A 184 6.63 -5.37 16.88
CA ASN A 184 7.20 -4.43 17.85
C ASN A 184 8.74 -4.54 17.96
N ASP A 185 9.34 -5.40 17.15
CA ASP A 185 10.79 -5.55 16.98
C ASP A 185 11.08 -5.92 15.51
N LYS A 186 12.34 -6.15 15.15
CA LYS A 186 12.77 -6.37 13.77
C LYS A 186 12.33 -7.72 13.22
N VAL A 187 11.86 -7.71 11.97
CA VAL A 187 11.71 -8.89 11.13
C VAL A 187 12.74 -8.81 10.01
N VAL A 188 13.60 -9.82 9.89
CA VAL A 188 14.59 -9.93 8.81
C VAL A 188 14.32 -11.21 8.04
N THR A 189 13.93 -11.09 6.77
CA THR A 189 13.59 -12.26 5.94
C THR A 189 13.85 -11.98 4.46
N GLY A 190 13.87 -13.02 3.61
CA GLY A 190 13.99 -12.83 2.15
C GLY A 190 12.73 -12.20 1.56
N SER A 191 11.55 -12.61 2.00
CA SER A 191 10.27 -12.02 1.64
C SER A 191 9.25 -12.23 2.75
N LEU A 192 8.44 -11.20 3.02
CA LEU A 192 7.35 -11.24 3.99
C LEU A 192 6.00 -11.14 3.28
N ASP A 193 5.10 -12.09 3.54
CA ASP A 193 3.67 -11.95 3.29
C ASP A 193 2.90 -11.99 4.62
N ALA A 194 2.22 -10.91 4.96
CA ALA A 194 1.48 -10.78 6.21
C ALA A 194 0.02 -10.47 5.93
N ILE A 195 -0.88 -11.38 6.32
CA ILE A 195 -2.31 -11.27 6.06
C ILE A 195 -3.08 -11.29 7.38
N ALA A 196 -3.85 -10.22 7.63
CA ALA A 196 -4.63 -10.07 8.85
C ALA A 196 -6.15 -10.01 8.62
N GLY A 197 -6.91 -10.59 9.56
CA GLY A 197 -8.37 -10.57 9.61
C GLY A 197 -8.97 -11.97 9.78
N VAL A 198 -10.26 -12.10 9.50
CA VAL A 198 -10.99 -13.38 9.49
C VAL A 198 -11.21 -13.80 8.04
N TYR A 199 -10.55 -14.89 7.64
CA TYR A 199 -10.50 -15.37 6.26
C TYR A 199 -10.16 -16.85 6.16
N SER A 200 -10.48 -17.44 5.01
CA SER A 200 -9.95 -18.73 4.58
C SER A 200 -8.77 -18.48 3.64
N TYR A 201 -7.64 -19.13 3.89
CA TYR A 201 -6.43 -19.05 3.07
C TYR A 201 -6.30 -20.32 2.22
N ASN A 202 -6.13 -20.15 0.91
CA ASN A 202 -5.88 -21.26 -0.01
C ASN A 202 -4.40 -21.29 -0.43
N ARG A 203 -3.71 -22.40 -0.15
CA ARG A 203 -2.28 -22.54 -0.43
C ARG A 203 -1.96 -22.69 -1.92
N ALA A 204 -2.90 -23.15 -2.74
CA ALA A 204 -2.65 -23.41 -4.16
C ALA A 204 -2.48 -22.12 -4.98
N ASN A 205 -3.12 -21.03 -4.55
CA ASN A 205 -3.09 -19.73 -5.23
C ASN A 205 -2.76 -18.56 -4.31
N SER A 206 -2.39 -18.83 -3.05
CA SER A 206 -2.11 -17.83 -2.02
C SER A 206 -3.24 -16.82 -1.78
N ALA A 207 -4.50 -17.21 -2.06
CA ALA A 207 -5.64 -16.32 -1.92
C ALA A 207 -6.20 -16.34 -0.49
N ALA A 208 -6.51 -15.15 0.04
CA ALA A 208 -7.23 -14.96 1.29
C ALA A 208 -8.66 -14.47 1.01
N THR A 209 -9.66 -15.29 1.32
CA THR A 209 -11.09 -14.97 1.12
C THR A 209 -11.73 -14.65 2.47
N SER A 210 -12.25 -13.43 2.61
CA SER A 210 -12.87 -12.96 3.86
C SER A 210 -14.23 -13.62 4.11
N ASP A 211 -14.74 -13.53 5.34
CA ASP A 211 -16.13 -13.90 5.66
C ASP A 211 -17.15 -12.79 5.35
N GLU A 212 -16.72 -11.74 4.63
CA GLU A 212 -17.47 -10.56 4.19
C GLU A 212 -18.08 -9.70 5.31
N LYS A 213 -17.85 -10.03 6.58
CA LYS A 213 -18.36 -9.23 7.69
C LYS A 213 -17.50 -7.99 7.89
N LYS A 214 -18.16 -6.82 7.93
CA LYS A 214 -17.52 -5.55 8.29
C LYS A 214 -17.01 -5.59 9.73
N ARG A 215 -15.79 -5.10 9.93
CA ARG A 215 -15.10 -5.00 11.22
C ARG A 215 -14.46 -3.61 11.34
N SER A 216 -13.89 -3.30 12.49
CA SER A 216 -13.17 -2.05 12.71
C SER A 216 -11.93 -2.30 13.56
N GLY A 217 -10.82 -1.68 13.22
CA GLY A 217 -9.59 -1.75 14.00
C GLY A 217 -8.36 -1.81 13.10
N VAL A 218 -7.24 -2.21 13.70
CA VAL A 218 -5.96 -2.38 13.01
C VAL A 218 -5.64 -3.87 12.99
N GLY A 219 -5.50 -4.44 11.79
CA GLY A 219 -5.15 -5.85 11.59
C GLY A 219 -3.65 -6.09 11.63
N ILE A 220 -2.89 -5.17 11.04
CA ILE A 220 -1.42 -5.19 11.05
C ILE A 220 -0.92 -3.88 11.66
N ASP A 221 -0.19 -3.98 12.76
CA ASP A 221 0.37 -2.83 13.48
C ASP A 221 1.89 -3.00 13.67
N VAL A 222 2.66 -2.16 12.97
CA VAL A 222 4.12 -2.07 13.11
C VAL A 222 4.42 -0.95 14.09
N GLY A 223 4.85 -1.31 15.29
CA GLY A 223 5.19 -0.37 16.36
C GLY A 223 6.43 0.46 16.04
N ALA A 224 6.65 1.53 16.80
CA ALA A 224 7.76 2.46 16.56
C ALA A 224 9.17 1.82 16.70
N LEU A 225 9.29 0.77 17.51
CA LEU A 225 10.51 -0.04 17.65
C LEU A 225 10.57 -1.21 16.66
N GLY A 226 9.44 -1.47 15.98
CA GLY A 226 9.32 -2.55 15.00
C GLY A 226 9.85 -2.14 13.64
N GLY A 227 10.05 -3.15 12.81
CA GLY A 227 10.37 -2.93 11.40
C GLY A 227 10.52 -4.23 10.65
N VAL A 228 10.52 -4.12 9.33
CA VAL A 228 10.71 -5.25 8.43
C VAL A 228 11.81 -4.88 7.44
N THR A 229 12.80 -5.75 7.30
CA THR A 229 13.80 -5.71 6.23
C THR A 229 13.66 -6.98 5.40
N ALA A 230 13.28 -6.84 4.14
CA ALA A 230 13.11 -7.97 3.23
C ALA A 230 13.36 -7.59 1.76
N GLY A 231 13.47 -8.55 0.85
CA GLY A 231 13.45 -8.28 -0.59
C GLY A 231 12.08 -7.75 -1.03
N VAL A 232 11.00 -8.36 -0.53
CA VAL A 232 9.61 -7.93 -0.78
C VAL A 232 8.82 -7.95 0.52
N ILE A 233 8.00 -6.92 0.74
CA ILE A 233 7.04 -6.83 1.84
C ILE A 233 5.63 -6.74 1.24
N SER A 234 4.78 -7.70 1.57
CA SER A 234 3.34 -7.71 1.29
C SER A 234 2.57 -7.66 2.61
N LEU A 235 1.73 -6.63 2.80
CA LEU A 235 0.84 -6.49 3.95
C LEU A 235 -0.61 -6.41 3.47
N GLN A 236 -1.46 -7.34 3.88
CA GLN A 236 -2.87 -7.40 3.47
C GLN A 236 -3.80 -7.46 4.68
N THR A 237 -4.92 -6.73 4.63
CA THR A 237 -6.05 -6.97 5.53
C THR A 237 -7.29 -7.35 4.73
N THR A 238 -8.09 -8.29 5.25
CA THR A 238 -9.16 -8.94 4.47
C THR A 238 -10.55 -8.36 4.72
N ASN A 239 -10.96 -8.18 5.97
CA ASN A 239 -12.32 -7.70 6.25
C ASN A 239 -12.43 -6.17 6.11
N SER A 240 -13.53 -5.70 5.51
CA SER A 240 -13.85 -4.28 5.40
C SER A 240 -13.74 -3.55 6.74
N GLY A 241 -13.00 -2.45 6.77
CA GLY A 241 -12.75 -1.60 7.94
C GLY A 241 -11.56 -2.00 8.82
N ILE A 242 -10.89 -3.13 8.55
CA ILE A 242 -9.62 -3.48 9.21
C ILE A 242 -8.45 -2.81 8.49
N GLY A 243 -7.76 -1.91 9.18
CA GLY A 243 -6.66 -1.12 8.64
C GLY A 243 -5.26 -1.67 8.89
N VAL A 244 -4.27 -0.94 8.38
CA VAL A 244 -2.84 -1.15 8.61
C VAL A 244 -2.26 0.11 9.26
N ASN A 245 -1.43 -0.06 10.28
CA ASN A 245 -0.71 1.03 10.92
C ASN A 245 0.80 0.78 10.88
N ASN A 246 1.57 1.74 10.38
CA ASN A 246 3.03 1.71 10.37
C ASN A 246 3.62 2.90 11.14
N LYS A 247 4.16 2.64 12.32
CA LYS A 247 4.96 3.59 13.11
C LYS A 247 6.47 3.30 13.04
N GLY A 248 6.84 2.11 12.58
CA GLY A 248 8.22 1.62 12.52
C GLY A 248 8.90 1.86 11.17
N SER A 249 9.79 0.94 10.78
CA SER A 249 10.55 1.03 9.53
C SER A 249 10.29 -0.17 8.61
N LEU A 250 9.77 0.07 7.41
CA LEU A 250 9.64 -0.93 6.35
C LEU A 250 10.69 -0.65 5.28
N ALA A 251 11.60 -1.60 5.02
CA ALA A 251 12.66 -1.48 4.04
C ALA A 251 12.69 -2.71 3.12
N ALA A 252 12.46 -2.51 1.82
CA ALA A 252 12.50 -3.60 0.84
C ALA A 252 12.75 -3.14 -0.60
N ASN A 253 13.02 -4.06 -1.53
CA ASN A 253 13.04 -3.70 -2.96
C ASN A 253 11.63 -3.33 -3.46
N ALA A 254 10.61 -4.02 -2.97
CA ALA A 254 9.21 -3.70 -3.22
C ALA A 254 8.37 -3.79 -1.94
N ILE A 255 7.55 -2.77 -1.70
CA ILE A 255 6.56 -2.73 -0.62
C ILE A 255 5.18 -2.65 -1.26
N GLN A 256 4.30 -3.59 -0.91
CA GLN A 256 2.91 -3.66 -1.34
C GLN A 256 2.01 -3.73 -0.09
N ILE A 257 1.07 -2.79 0.02
CA ILE A 257 0.10 -2.77 1.13
C ILE A 257 -1.31 -2.69 0.57
N SER A 258 -2.17 -3.63 0.95
CA SER A 258 -3.59 -3.65 0.61
C SER A 258 -4.43 -3.65 1.90
N ALA A 259 -4.91 -2.48 2.29
CA ALA A 259 -5.71 -2.31 3.51
C ALA A 259 -7.21 -2.27 3.20
N SER A 260 -7.99 -3.19 3.76
CA SER A 260 -9.47 -3.18 3.68
C SER A 260 -10.14 -2.12 4.57
N GLY A 261 -9.37 -1.39 5.36
CA GLY A 261 -9.73 -0.19 6.12
C GLY A 261 -8.66 0.89 5.94
N ASN A 262 -8.51 1.81 6.88
CA ASN A 262 -7.52 2.90 6.78
C ASN A 262 -6.07 2.39 6.75
N LEU A 263 -5.20 3.10 6.05
CA LEU A 263 -3.74 2.94 6.14
C LEU A 263 -3.13 4.21 6.76
N THR A 264 -2.49 4.07 7.91
CA THR A 264 -1.77 5.15 8.58
C THR A 264 -0.28 4.84 8.63
N THR A 265 0.56 5.78 8.20
CA THR A 265 2.01 5.66 8.28
C THR A 265 2.61 6.92 8.87
N SER A 266 3.16 6.80 10.08
CA SER A 266 3.95 7.84 10.75
C SER A 266 5.44 7.48 10.85
N GLY A 267 5.79 6.23 10.51
CA GLY A 267 7.16 5.75 10.41
C GLY A 267 7.76 5.94 9.02
N THR A 268 8.60 4.99 8.61
CA THR A 268 9.26 5.01 7.30
C THR A 268 8.85 3.83 6.43
N MET A 269 8.70 4.08 5.13
CA MET A 269 8.64 3.07 4.08
C MET A 269 9.66 3.43 3.02
N ARG A 270 10.64 2.54 2.81
CA ARG A 270 11.74 2.73 1.88
C ARG A 270 11.84 1.55 0.93
N GLY A 271 11.84 1.81 -0.37
CA GLY A 271 12.14 0.75 -1.32
C GLY A 271 12.43 1.17 -2.74
N GLY A 272 12.50 0.20 -3.65
CA GLY A 272 12.52 0.48 -5.09
C GLY A 272 11.16 0.98 -5.55
N VAL A 273 10.11 0.24 -5.21
CA VAL A 273 8.72 0.58 -5.48
C VAL A 273 7.90 0.48 -4.20
N VAL A 274 7.07 1.49 -3.93
CA VAL A 274 6.11 1.48 -2.82
C VAL A 274 4.70 1.66 -3.38
N GLN A 275 3.89 0.61 -3.29
CA GLN A 275 2.49 0.61 -3.72
C GLN A 275 1.58 0.40 -2.52
N VAL A 276 0.64 1.32 -2.33
CA VAL A 276 -0.35 1.23 -1.26
C VAL A 276 -1.76 1.41 -1.83
N SER A 277 -2.66 0.51 -1.46
CA SER A 277 -4.09 0.56 -1.78
C SER A 277 -4.90 0.44 -0.49
N THR A 278 -5.92 1.27 -0.33
CA THR A 278 -6.79 1.26 0.84
C THR A 278 -8.25 1.48 0.49
N ASN A 279 -9.15 0.68 1.05
CA ASN A 279 -10.60 0.89 0.99
C ASN A 279 -11.07 2.00 1.95
N GLY A 280 -10.16 2.57 2.75
CA GLY A 280 -10.40 3.71 3.62
C GLY A 280 -9.61 4.93 3.16
N SER A 281 -9.06 5.65 4.14
CA SER A 281 -8.14 6.77 3.91
C SER A 281 -6.68 6.36 4.04
N LEU A 282 -5.82 6.99 3.25
CA LEU A 282 -4.37 6.95 3.39
C LEU A 282 -3.88 8.20 4.13
N THR A 283 -3.20 8.02 5.25
CA THR A 283 -2.59 9.13 6.01
C THR A 283 -1.10 8.88 6.16
N ASN A 284 -0.28 9.74 5.54
CA ASN A 284 1.16 9.77 5.71
C ASN A 284 1.57 11.01 6.52
N SER A 285 2.09 10.79 7.72
CA SER A 285 2.77 11.82 8.52
C SER A 285 4.26 11.51 8.73
N GLY A 286 4.76 10.42 8.14
CA GLY A 286 6.14 9.98 8.21
C GLY A 286 6.87 10.18 6.89
N THR A 287 7.64 9.17 6.46
CA THR A 287 8.37 9.20 5.18
C THR A 287 8.01 8.00 4.32
N ILE A 288 7.57 8.26 3.09
CA ILE A 288 7.42 7.27 2.02
C ILE A 288 8.44 7.63 0.95
N GLU A 289 9.39 6.75 0.69
CA GLU A 289 10.50 7.01 -0.21
C GLU A 289 10.72 5.79 -1.12
N ALA A 290 10.69 6.02 -2.42
CA ALA A 290 10.96 5.00 -3.43
C ALA A 290 12.03 5.47 -4.42
N SER A 291 13.02 4.64 -4.70
CA SER A 291 14.05 4.94 -5.71
C SER A 291 13.52 4.82 -7.16
N ASN A 292 12.31 4.30 -7.34
CA ASN A 292 11.59 4.31 -8.62
C ASN A 292 10.23 5.00 -8.46
N GLN A 293 9.19 4.30 -7.99
CA GLN A 293 7.81 4.79 -7.98
C GLN A 293 7.14 4.70 -6.61
N VAL A 294 6.37 5.73 -6.27
CA VAL A 294 5.35 5.67 -5.20
C VAL A 294 3.96 5.70 -5.84
N VAL A 295 3.11 4.72 -5.51
CA VAL A 295 1.70 4.71 -5.92
C VAL A 295 0.82 4.61 -4.68
N GLY A 296 -0.04 5.60 -4.46
CA GLY A 296 -1.01 5.61 -3.38
C GLY A 296 -2.44 5.68 -3.92
N VAL A 297 -3.22 4.64 -3.66
CA VAL A 297 -4.64 4.56 -4.04
C VAL A 297 -5.49 4.48 -2.78
N ALA A 298 -6.48 5.35 -2.66
CA ALA A 298 -7.44 5.32 -1.58
C ALA A 298 -8.86 5.44 -2.11
N LEU A 299 -9.78 4.65 -1.56
CA LEU A 299 -11.21 4.86 -1.81
C LEU A 299 -11.62 6.24 -1.30
N ASN A 300 -11.32 6.54 -0.03
CA ASN A 300 -11.65 7.81 0.58
C ASN A 300 -10.54 8.84 0.38
N LYS A 301 -9.97 9.42 1.44
CA LYS A 301 -9.06 10.57 1.38
C LYS A 301 -7.59 10.16 1.38
N ILE A 302 -6.74 10.93 0.70
CA ILE A 302 -5.27 10.87 0.87
C ILE A 302 -4.82 12.14 1.61
N THR A 303 -4.06 11.98 2.69
CA THR A 303 -3.42 13.08 3.42
C THR A 303 -1.93 12.84 3.54
N ASN A 304 -1.13 13.80 3.06
CA ASN A 304 0.32 13.82 3.22
C ASN A 304 0.74 15.04 4.04
N SER A 305 1.11 14.82 5.30
CA SER A 305 1.74 15.83 6.17
C SER A 305 3.23 15.60 6.39
N GLY A 306 3.74 14.42 6.00
CA GLY A 306 5.15 14.06 6.02
C GLY A 306 5.83 14.24 4.66
N THR A 307 6.73 13.31 4.31
CA THR A 307 7.41 13.28 3.01
C THR A 307 6.90 12.12 2.17
N LEU A 308 6.60 12.41 0.90
CA LEU A 308 6.38 11.42 -0.14
C LEU A 308 7.38 11.68 -1.27
N SER A 309 8.27 10.72 -1.53
CA SER A 309 9.33 10.85 -2.52
C SER A 309 9.38 9.62 -3.41
N GLY A 310 9.24 9.80 -4.72
CA GLY A 310 9.45 8.75 -5.70
C GLY A 310 10.35 9.27 -6.80
N THR A 311 11.58 8.76 -6.93
CA THR A 311 12.59 9.36 -7.81
C THR A 311 12.10 9.45 -9.26
N ALA A 312 11.64 8.34 -9.84
CA ALA A 312 11.13 8.32 -11.21
C ALA A 312 9.64 8.75 -11.32
N GLY A 313 8.90 8.82 -10.22
CA GLY A 313 7.51 9.26 -10.24
C GLY A 313 6.73 9.00 -8.95
N ALA A 314 5.62 9.71 -8.82
CA ALA A 314 4.68 9.55 -7.73
C ALA A 314 3.24 9.71 -8.23
N GLN A 315 2.36 8.77 -7.90
CA GLN A 315 0.95 8.79 -8.27
C GLN A 315 0.06 8.68 -7.03
N LEU A 316 -0.89 9.61 -6.90
CA LEU A 316 -1.91 9.61 -5.86
C LEU A 316 -3.31 9.58 -6.49
N VAL A 317 -4.12 8.59 -6.14
CA VAL A 317 -5.50 8.43 -6.62
C VAL A 317 -6.45 8.31 -5.45
N SER A 318 -7.42 9.21 -5.38
CA SER A 318 -8.49 9.18 -4.39
C SER A 318 -9.84 9.15 -5.10
N PHE A 319 -10.66 8.13 -4.85
CA PHE A 319 -11.89 7.95 -5.63
C PHE A 319 -13.01 8.89 -5.18
N ILE A 320 -13.28 8.95 -3.87
CA ILE A 320 -14.42 9.69 -3.31
C ILE A 320 -14.04 10.76 -2.27
N GLY A 321 -12.75 10.88 -1.92
CA GLY A 321 -12.24 11.86 -0.97
C GLY A 321 -11.30 12.89 -1.60
N ASN A 322 -10.78 13.83 -0.81
CA ASN A 322 -9.77 14.78 -1.29
C ASN A 322 -8.37 14.15 -1.31
N ILE A 323 -7.46 14.79 -2.04
CA ILE A 323 -6.01 14.64 -1.85
C ILE A 323 -5.49 15.93 -1.21
N GLU A 324 -4.90 15.81 -0.03
CA GLU A 324 -4.39 16.96 0.74
C GLU A 324 -2.90 16.80 1.03
N ASN A 325 -2.10 17.76 0.56
CA ASN A 325 -0.68 17.84 0.87
C ASN A 325 -0.40 19.06 1.75
N THR A 326 0.05 18.82 2.97
CA THR A 326 0.61 19.85 3.88
C THR A 326 2.10 19.65 4.14
N GLY A 327 2.65 18.50 3.77
CA GLY A 327 4.06 18.15 3.87
C GLY A 327 4.81 18.40 2.56
N ALA A 328 5.65 17.45 2.17
CA ALA A 328 6.44 17.52 0.94
C ALA A 328 6.09 16.35 0.01
N VAL A 329 5.92 16.66 -1.28
CA VAL A 329 5.97 15.68 -2.37
C VAL A 329 7.15 16.01 -3.26
N LYS A 330 8.01 15.03 -3.53
CA LYS A 330 9.24 15.20 -4.31
C LYS A 330 9.36 14.08 -5.36
N THR A 331 9.63 14.44 -6.60
CA THR A 331 9.97 13.48 -7.65
C THR A 331 10.88 14.13 -8.69
N GLU A 332 11.77 13.35 -9.29
CA GLU A 332 12.56 13.76 -10.46
C GLU A 332 11.87 13.35 -11.77
N GLY A 333 10.72 12.66 -11.68
CA GLY A 333 9.88 12.30 -12.79
C GLY A 333 8.53 13.02 -12.74
N THR A 334 7.46 12.25 -12.97
CA THR A 334 6.10 12.81 -13.06
C THR A 334 5.35 12.61 -11.76
N PHE A 335 4.77 13.70 -11.24
CA PHE A 335 3.77 13.64 -10.18
C PHE A 335 2.35 13.62 -10.77
N VAL A 336 1.57 12.60 -10.46
CA VAL A 336 0.18 12.49 -10.88
C VAL A 336 -0.72 12.51 -9.65
N ALA A 337 -1.71 13.40 -9.62
CA ALA A 337 -2.77 13.37 -8.62
C ALA A 337 -4.13 13.36 -9.30
N ARG A 338 -4.96 12.35 -8.99
CA ARG A 338 -6.32 12.22 -9.52
C ARG A 338 -7.33 12.05 -8.40
N THR A 339 -8.36 12.87 -8.38
CA THR A 339 -9.42 12.76 -7.37
C THR A 339 -10.82 12.98 -7.92
N GLY A 340 -11.77 12.14 -7.48
CA GLY A 340 -13.19 12.28 -7.82
C GLY A 340 -13.61 11.56 -9.10
N PHE A 341 -12.78 10.67 -9.62
CA PHE A 341 -13.01 9.94 -10.87
C PHE A 341 -12.82 8.45 -10.68
N ILE A 342 -13.67 7.66 -11.34
CA ILE A 342 -13.51 6.22 -11.58
C ILE A 342 -13.35 5.98 -13.08
N THR A 343 -12.84 4.81 -13.44
CA THR A 343 -12.86 4.33 -14.82
C THR A 343 -14.11 3.47 -14.99
N ASN A 344 -14.97 3.82 -15.95
CA ASN A 344 -16.18 3.04 -16.26
C ASN A 344 -15.84 1.79 -17.09
N GLU A 345 -16.86 1.00 -17.43
CA GLU A 345 -16.70 -0.24 -18.23
C GLU A 345 -16.16 0.01 -19.66
N ASN A 346 -16.31 1.23 -20.19
CA ASN A 346 -15.78 1.63 -21.50
C ASN A 346 -14.34 2.17 -21.42
N ASN A 347 -13.67 2.05 -20.27
CA ASN A 347 -12.36 2.64 -19.99
C ASN A 347 -12.32 4.18 -20.03
N GLU A 348 -13.46 4.85 -19.85
CA GLU A 348 -13.56 6.30 -19.79
C GLU A 348 -13.55 6.79 -18.34
N LEU A 349 -13.07 8.01 -18.11
CA LEU A 349 -13.15 8.63 -16.80
C LEU A 349 -14.57 9.15 -16.55
N ALA A 350 -15.23 8.62 -15.52
CA ALA A 350 -16.51 9.09 -15.03
C ALA A 350 -16.33 9.79 -13.68
N VAL A 351 -17.03 10.91 -13.48
CA VAL A 351 -17.05 11.62 -12.19
C VAL A 351 -17.78 10.75 -11.16
N ALA A 352 -17.08 10.40 -10.08
CA ALA A 352 -17.60 9.59 -8.98
C ALA A 352 -17.99 10.44 -7.75
N ALA A 353 -17.29 11.54 -7.52
CA ALA A 353 -17.51 12.40 -6.36
C ALA A 353 -16.99 13.81 -6.61
N ASN A 354 -17.50 14.80 -5.87
CA ASN A 354 -17.05 16.20 -5.93
C ASN A 354 -15.88 16.43 -4.97
N THR A 355 -14.66 16.25 -5.47
CA THR A 355 -13.46 16.23 -4.63
C THR A 355 -12.37 17.16 -5.14
N SER A 356 -11.44 17.46 -4.26
CA SER A 356 -10.42 18.48 -4.48
C SER A 356 -9.02 17.94 -4.27
N PHE A 357 -8.08 18.47 -5.05
CA PHE A 357 -6.66 18.44 -4.74
C PHE A 357 -6.30 19.74 -4.02
N ILE A 358 -5.73 19.64 -2.83
CA ILE A 358 -5.38 20.80 -1.99
C ILE A 358 -3.91 20.72 -1.64
N ASN A 359 -3.13 21.72 -2.08
CA ASN A 359 -1.74 21.88 -1.68
C ASN A 359 -1.59 23.06 -0.71
N SER A 360 -1.01 22.78 0.45
CA SER A 360 -0.56 23.77 1.44
C SER A 360 0.90 23.53 1.87
N GLY A 361 1.58 22.56 1.26
CA GLY A 361 2.98 22.22 1.49
C GLY A 361 3.84 22.45 0.24
N SER A 362 4.92 21.68 0.09
CA SER A 362 5.79 21.75 -1.10
C SER A 362 5.51 20.62 -2.08
N LEU A 363 5.50 20.97 -3.37
CA LEU A 363 5.47 20.04 -4.49
C LEU A 363 6.67 20.33 -5.39
N THR A 364 7.53 19.35 -5.58
CA THR A 364 8.64 19.42 -6.55
C THR A 364 8.56 18.22 -7.49
N ALA A 365 8.52 18.46 -8.79
CA ALA A 365 8.46 17.42 -9.81
C ALA A 365 9.18 17.83 -11.09
N THR A 366 9.52 16.89 -11.98
CA THR A 366 9.91 17.25 -13.36
C THR A 366 8.68 17.55 -14.20
N ASN A 367 7.65 16.71 -14.11
CA ASN A 367 6.34 16.98 -14.71
C ASN A 367 5.25 16.81 -13.66
N ALA A 368 4.09 17.43 -13.86
CA ALA A 368 2.94 17.20 -13.00
C ALA A 368 1.63 17.21 -13.77
N SER A 369 0.73 16.30 -13.39
CA SER A 369 -0.64 16.22 -13.90
C SER A 369 -1.61 16.12 -12.73
N LEU A 370 -2.40 17.18 -12.54
CA LEU A 370 -3.41 17.26 -11.48
C LEU A 370 -4.80 17.25 -12.11
N LEU A 371 -5.62 16.27 -11.71
CA LEU A 371 -7.00 16.13 -12.16
C LEU A 371 -7.92 16.02 -10.93
N ALA A 372 -8.83 16.97 -10.77
CA ALA A 372 -9.82 16.95 -9.69
C ALA A 372 -11.20 17.29 -10.24
N SER A 373 -12.24 16.58 -9.82
CA SER A 373 -13.59 16.82 -10.33
C SER A 373 -14.15 18.19 -9.91
N LYS A 374 -13.84 18.64 -8.69
CA LYS A 374 -14.31 19.92 -8.14
C LYS A 374 -13.26 21.01 -8.22
N GLU A 375 -12.13 20.85 -7.53
CA GLU A 375 -11.20 21.96 -7.34
C GLU A 375 -9.73 21.53 -7.21
N ILE A 376 -8.84 22.26 -7.87
CA ILE A 376 -7.41 22.28 -7.55
C ILE A 376 -7.13 23.59 -6.81
N ASN A 377 -6.72 23.49 -5.54
CA ASN A 377 -6.47 24.62 -4.67
C ASN A 377 -5.02 24.63 -4.18
N LEU A 378 -4.20 25.50 -4.78
CA LEU A 378 -2.83 25.74 -4.38
C LEU A 378 -2.82 26.90 -3.37
N LYS A 379 -3.04 26.56 -2.10
CA LYS A 379 -3.37 27.51 -1.02
C LYS A 379 -2.14 28.15 -0.38
N LYS A 380 -1.11 27.34 -0.09
CA LYS A 380 0.14 27.73 0.59
C LYS A 380 1.30 26.86 0.12
N GLY A 381 2.52 27.27 0.45
CA GLY A 381 3.75 26.55 0.10
C GLY A 381 4.22 26.86 -1.32
N THR A 382 4.76 25.87 -2.01
CA THR A 382 5.37 26.03 -3.34
C THR A 382 4.98 24.88 -4.27
N PHE A 383 5.01 25.16 -5.57
CA PHE A 383 4.92 24.13 -6.60
C PHE A 383 5.95 24.44 -7.68
N SER A 384 7.05 23.68 -7.65
CA SER A 384 8.17 23.86 -8.58
C SER A 384 8.25 22.68 -9.53
N SER A 385 8.04 22.95 -10.81
CA SER A 385 8.29 22.03 -11.91
C SER A 385 9.39 22.58 -12.82
N VAL A 386 10.23 21.70 -13.37
CA VAL A 386 11.19 22.06 -14.44
C VAL A 386 10.67 21.73 -15.84
N GLY A 387 9.61 20.93 -15.94
CA GLY A 387 8.96 20.51 -17.18
C GLY A 387 7.51 21.00 -17.25
N THR A 388 6.59 20.12 -17.63
CA THR A 388 5.19 20.50 -17.89
C THR A 388 4.31 20.32 -16.66
N VAL A 389 3.43 21.28 -16.40
CA VAL A 389 2.36 21.19 -15.39
C VAL A 389 1.00 21.25 -16.09
N ILE A 390 0.16 20.23 -15.90
CA ILE A 390 -1.21 20.17 -16.41
C ILE A 390 -2.16 20.17 -15.21
N MET A 391 -3.14 21.06 -15.24
CA MET A 391 -4.19 21.13 -14.21
C MET A 391 -5.57 21.14 -14.86
N GLN A 392 -6.43 20.20 -14.44
CA GLN A 392 -7.81 20.13 -14.89
C GLN A 392 -8.78 19.98 -13.71
N ALA A 393 -9.71 20.93 -13.56
CA ALA A 393 -10.77 20.87 -12.56
C ALA A 393 -11.92 21.84 -12.86
N ALA A 394 -13.08 21.67 -12.23
CA ALA A 394 -14.14 22.70 -12.34
C ALA A 394 -13.65 24.07 -11.84
N LYS A 395 -12.85 24.11 -10.76
CA LYS A 395 -12.21 25.33 -10.27
C LYS A 395 -10.70 25.15 -10.07
N VAL A 396 -9.90 26.11 -10.52
CA VAL A 396 -8.46 26.16 -10.22
C VAL A 396 -8.14 27.47 -9.50
N ASN A 397 -7.61 27.37 -8.28
CA ASN A 397 -7.18 28.51 -7.47
C ASN A 397 -5.68 28.43 -7.22
N ASN A 398 -4.95 29.48 -7.57
CA ASN A 398 -3.53 29.63 -7.23
C ASN A 398 -3.30 30.81 -6.28
N ALA A 399 -2.74 30.54 -5.10
CA ALA A 399 -2.30 31.53 -4.13
C ALA A 399 -0.80 31.43 -3.81
N ILE A 400 -0.05 30.63 -4.56
CA ILE A 400 1.37 30.34 -4.31
C ILE A 400 2.25 30.74 -5.50
N ALA A 401 3.56 30.53 -5.35
CA ALA A 401 4.49 30.50 -6.48
C ALA A 401 4.43 29.13 -7.16
N LEU A 402 3.92 29.11 -8.39
CA LEU A 402 3.91 27.98 -9.31
C LEU A 402 4.90 28.25 -10.44
N THR A 403 5.89 27.37 -10.62
CA THR A 403 6.86 27.44 -11.72
C THR A 403 6.83 26.17 -12.57
N GLY A 404 7.08 26.31 -13.87
CA GLY A 404 7.14 25.23 -14.84
C GLY A 404 7.83 25.67 -16.13
N ASN A 405 8.25 24.75 -17.00
CA ASN A 405 8.62 25.11 -18.36
C ASN A 405 7.37 25.45 -19.18
N ASN A 406 6.39 24.54 -19.18
CA ASN A 406 5.07 24.76 -19.76
C ASN A 406 4.01 24.56 -18.67
N ILE A 407 2.99 25.41 -18.64
CA ILE A 407 1.88 25.29 -17.69
C ILE A 407 0.57 25.38 -18.47
N ALA A 408 -0.25 24.34 -18.39
CA ALA A 408 -1.56 24.26 -19.02
C ALA A 408 -2.66 24.09 -17.97
N VAL A 409 -3.68 24.94 -18.03
CA VAL A 409 -4.84 24.92 -17.12
C VAL A 409 -6.11 24.83 -17.94
N SER A 410 -6.94 23.84 -17.64
CA SER A 410 -8.31 23.72 -18.17
C SER A 410 -9.29 23.75 -16.99
N ALA A 411 -10.16 24.75 -16.92
CA ALA A 411 -11.11 24.86 -15.82
C ALA A 411 -12.43 25.52 -16.19
N TYR A 412 -13.50 25.24 -15.46
CA TYR A 412 -14.72 26.06 -15.60
C TYR A 412 -14.45 27.48 -15.06
N GLN A 413 -13.76 27.60 -13.93
CA GLN A 413 -13.32 28.87 -13.35
C GLN A 413 -11.86 28.83 -12.90
N PHE A 414 -11.13 29.91 -13.16
CA PHE A 414 -9.75 30.09 -12.73
C PHE A 414 -9.58 31.39 -11.92
N GLU A 415 -8.92 31.30 -10.77
CA GLU A 415 -8.47 32.46 -9.99
C GLU A 415 -6.97 32.37 -9.66
N ASN A 416 -6.21 33.41 -10.02
CA ASN A 416 -4.83 33.58 -9.59
C ASN A 416 -4.69 34.76 -8.64
N LYS A 417 -4.13 34.52 -7.45
CA LYS A 417 -3.69 35.51 -6.46
C LYS A 417 -2.19 35.44 -6.20
N GLY A 418 -1.55 34.33 -6.59
CA GLY A 418 -0.11 34.12 -6.46
C GLY A 418 0.65 34.46 -7.74
N THR A 419 1.74 33.73 -7.99
CA THR A 419 2.55 33.86 -9.20
C THR A 419 2.47 32.54 -9.97
N ILE A 420 2.20 32.62 -11.26
CA ILE A 420 2.41 31.53 -12.20
C ILE A 420 3.48 31.97 -13.18
N LYS A 421 4.61 31.25 -13.20
CA LYS A 421 5.73 31.51 -14.09
C LYS A 421 6.02 30.28 -14.93
N ALA A 422 5.61 30.32 -16.19
CA ALA A 422 6.10 29.39 -17.20
C ALA A 422 7.41 29.94 -17.78
N GLN A 423 8.40 29.10 -18.05
CA GLN A 423 9.62 29.53 -18.76
C GLN A 423 9.36 29.71 -20.25
N ASN A 424 8.49 28.89 -20.82
CA ASN A 424 8.10 28.92 -22.23
C ASN A 424 6.62 29.32 -22.37
N GLN A 425 5.69 28.37 -22.24
CA GLN A 425 4.27 28.63 -22.49
C GLN A 425 3.41 28.51 -21.24
N LEU A 426 2.60 29.54 -20.98
CA LEU A 426 1.46 29.49 -20.06
C LEU A 426 0.16 29.50 -20.88
N SER A 427 -0.64 28.44 -20.78
CA SER A 427 -1.95 28.33 -21.41
C SER A 427 -3.04 28.15 -20.36
N ILE A 428 -4.04 29.03 -20.36
CA ILE A 428 -5.19 28.95 -19.45
C ILE A 428 -6.45 28.99 -20.29
N ASN A 429 -7.18 27.88 -20.32
CA ASN A 429 -8.47 27.77 -20.97
C ASN A 429 -9.59 27.66 -19.93
N THR A 430 -10.62 28.49 -20.07
CA THR A 430 -11.77 28.49 -19.16
C THR A 430 -13.11 28.62 -19.85
N GLU A 431 -14.17 28.13 -19.21
CA GLU A 431 -15.52 28.26 -19.78
C GLU A 431 -16.29 29.46 -19.20
N LYS A 432 -16.19 29.72 -17.89
CA LYS A 432 -16.97 30.77 -17.23
C LYS A 432 -16.17 32.01 -16.87
N SER A 433 -14.99 31.85 -16.31
CA SER A 433 -14.22 33.01 -15.85
C SER A 433 -12.75 32.73 -15.62
N LEU A 434 -11.91 33.68 -16.02
CA LEU A 434 -10.49 33.77 -15.72
C LEU A 434 -10.23 35.09 -14.97
N SER A 435 -9.82 35.00 -13.70
CA SER A 435 -9.46 36.16 -12.89
C SER A 435 -8.01 36.09 -12.44
N ASN A 436 -7.23 37.11 -12.80
CA ASN A 436 -5.87 37.31 -12.31
C ASN A 436 -5.80 38.57 -11.42
N LYS A 437 -5.34 38.36 -10.18
CA LYS A 437 -5.00 39.38 -9.17
C LYS A 437 -3.53 39.30 -8.76
N GLY A 438 -2.82 38.29 -9.24
CA GLY A 438 -1.40 38.05 -8.97
C GLY A 438 -0.59 38.27 -10.24
N LYS A 439 0.42 37.41 -10.47
CA LYS A 439 1.30 37.49 -11.64
C LYS A 439 1.14 36.28 -12.56
N LEU A 440 1.06 36.54 -13.85
CA LEU A 440 1.18 35.54 -14.92
C LEU A 440 2.39 35.90 -15.77
N GLU A 441 3.35 34.98 -15.89
CA GLU A 441 4.62 35.19 -16.59
C GLU A 441 4.91 34.00 -17.53
N GLY A 442 5.41 34.29 -18.74
CA GLY A 442 5.95 33.31 -19.67
C GLY A 442 6.35 33.92 -21.01
N GLN A 443 7.17 33.25 -21.83
CA GLN A 443 7.48 33.75 -23.18
C GLN A 443 6.19 33.93 -23.99
N VAL A 444 5.34 32.90 -23.96
CA VAL A 444 3.98 32.96 -24.51
C VAL A 444 2.96 32.80 -23.39
N VAL A 445 2.03 33.76 -23.29
CA VAL A 445 0.87 33.66 -22.41
C VAL A 445 -0.39 33.62 -23.27
N SER A 446 -1.09 32.48 -23.25
CA SER A 446 -2.34 32.25 -23.98
C SER A 446 -3.51 32.15 -23.00
N LEU A 447 -4.45 33.09 -23.08
CA LEU A 447 -5.63 33.17 -22.23
C LEU A 447 -6.89 32.96 -23.09
N SER A 448 -7.60 31.86 -22.86
CA SER A 448 -8.86 31.56 -23.54
C SER A 448 -10.00 31.50 -22.53
N SER A 449 -11.10 32.20 -22.81
CA SER A 449 -12.33 32.08 -22.03
C SER A 449 -13.58 32.30 -22.87
N ALA A 450 -14.56 31.39 -22.79
CA ALA A 450 -15.90 31.66 -23.29
C ALA A 450 -16.65 32.72 -22.44
N GLY A 451 -16.19 32.94 -21.22
CA GLY A 451 -16.77 33.89 -20.27
C GLY A 451 -15.92 35.16 -20.07
N LYS A 452 -15.78 35.57 -18.79
CA LYS A 452 -15.07 36.82 -18.45
C LYS A 452 -13.57 36.58 -18.24
N VAL A 453 -12.74 37.40 -18.88
CA VAL A 453 -11.30 37.49 -18.59
C VAL A 453 -11.02 38.82 -17.89
N GLN A 454 -10.43 38.75 -16.70
CA GLN A 454 -10.11 39.95 -15.92
C GLN A 454 -8.72 39.83 -15.30
N ASN A 455 -7.86 40.81 -15.55
CA ASN A 455 -6.56 41.01 -14.90
C ASN A 455 -6.64 42.07 -13.77
N LYS A 456 -7.83 42.20 -13.20
CA LYS A 456 -8.14 43.00 -12.02
C LYS A 456 -9.40 42.43 -11.38
N ALA A 457 -9.58 42.62 -10.08
CA ALA A 457 -10.94 42.58 -9.54
C ALA A 457 -11.12 43.62 -8.44
N CYS A 458 -12.31 44.21 -8.43
CA CYS A 458 -12.68 45.26 -7.51
C CYS A 458 -13.75 44.79 -6.55
N THR A 459 -13.56 45.10 -5.28
CA THR A 459 -14.60 45.05 -4.25
C THR A 459 -15.17 46.46 -4.15
N LEU A 460 -16.50 46.63 -4.28
CA LEU A 460 -17.20 47.93 -4.18
C LEU A 460 -16.72 49.04 -5.14
N PHE A 461 -16.38 48.73 -6.40
CA PHE A 461 -15.84 49.64 -7.45
C PHE A 461 -14.54 50.40 -7.11
N ILE A 462 -14.23 50.63 -5.83
CA ILE A 462 -13.10 51.45 -5.35
C ILE A 462 -11.93 50.63 -4.82
N PHE A 463 -12.14 49.39 -4.35
CA PHE A 463 -11.06 48.53 -3.82
C PHE A 463 -10.64 47.48 -4.85
N CYS A 464 -9.80 47.87 -5.81
CA CYS A 464 -9.31 47.00 -6.87
C CYS A 464 -7.95 46.37 -6.55
N SER A 465 -7.85 45.05 -6.60
CA SER A 465 -6.58 44.35 -6.74
C SER A 465 -6.27 44.17 -8.22
N LYS A 466 -5.14 44.73 -8.68
CA LYS A 466 -4.68 44.64 -10.07
C LYS A 466 -3.70 43.48 -10.21
N GLY A 467 -3.90 42.63 -11.22
CA GLY A 467 -2.93 41.62 -11.62
C GLY A 467 -1.87 42.17 -12.58
N THR A 468 -0.84 41.37 -12.80
CA THR A 468 0.21 41.60 -13.79
C THR A 468 0.28 40.44 -14.77
N ILE A 469 0.39 40.75 -16.05
CA ILE A 469 0.72 39.80 -17.12
C ILE A 469 2.03 40.28 -17.75
N SER A 470 3.03 39.41 -17.82
CA SER A 470 4.32 39.69 -18.47
C SER A 470 4.65 38.59 -19.47
N SER A 471 4.86 38.94 -20.73
CA SER A 471 5.20 37.98 -21.78
C SER A 471 5.99 38.60 -22.93
N GLU A 472 6.53 37.79 -23.82
CA GLU A 472 6.94 38.27 -25.15
C GLU A 472 5.70 38.37 -26.03
N VAL A 473 4.92 37.30 -26.10
CA VAL A 473 3.66 37.23 -26.85
C VAL A 473 2.50 36.97 -25.90
N LEU A 474 1.50 37.85 -25.92
CA LEU A 474 0.22 37.66 -25.25
C LEU A 474 -0.87 37.33 -26.28
N GLN A 475 -1.50 36.17 -26.16
CA GLN A 475 -2.67 35.77 -26.94
C GLN A 475 -3.90 35.74 -26.04
N VAL A 476 -4.98 36.39 -26.47
CA VAL A 476 -6.27 36.38 -25.76
C VAL A 476 -7.38 36.00 -26.71
N ILE A 477 -8.13 34.97 -26.36
CA ILE A 477 -9.35 34.53 -27.05
C ILE A 477 -10.50 34.65 -26.05
N ALA A 478 -11.26 35.74 -26.12
CA ALA A 478 -12.41 35.97 -25.26
C ALA A 478 -13.38 36.98 -25.90
N PRO A 479 -14.70 36.71 -25.90
CA PRO A 479 -15.70 37.58 -26.53
C PRO A 479 -15.81 38.95 -25.83
N ASN A 480 -15.42 39.03 -24.56
CA ASN A 480 -15.51 40.25 -23.74
C ASN A 480 -14.23 41.10 -23.77
N VAL A 481 -13.24 40.76 -24.60
CA VAL A 481 -11.96 41.49 -24.71
C VAL A 481 -11.79 41.91 -26.16
N SER A 482 -11.90 43.21 -26.43
CA SER A 482 -11.65 43.78 -27.76
C SER A 482 -10.29 44.47 -27.83
N ILE A 483 -9.84 45.03 -26.71
CA ILE A 483 -8.55 45.70 -26.56
C ILE A 483 -7.86 45.31 -25.25
N VAL A 484 -6.54 45.53 -25.15
CA VAL A 484 -5.76 45.22 -23.95
C VAL A 484 -6.30 45.88 -22.68
N ALA A 485 -6.83 47.10 -22.80
CA ALA A 485 -7.40 47.84 -21.67
C ALA A 485 -8.60 47.14 -21.00
N ASP A 486 -9.33 46.29 -21.74
CA ASP A 486 -10.49 45.56 -21.23
C ASP A 486 -10.08 44.53 -20.16
N LEU A 487 -8.87 43.96 -20.27
CA LEU A 487 -8.31 43.07 -19.26
C LEU A 487 -8.13 43.79 -17.92
N GLY A 488 -7.75 45.08 -17.96
CA GLY A 488 -7.32 45.84 -16.80
C GLY A 488 -5.99 45.37 -16.21
N GLY A 489 -5.65 45.90 -15.02
CA GLY A 489 -4.36 45.61 -14.38
C GLY A 489 -3.18 46.15 -15.18
N THR A 490 -2.01 45.52 -15.02
CA THR A 490 -0.80 45.81 -15.78
C THR A 490 -0.54 44.69 -16.78
N VAL A 491 -0.29 45.04 -18.03
CA VAL A 491 0.06 44.11 -19.11
C VAL A 491 1.35 44.62 -19.76
N THR A 492 2.37 43.79 -19.78
CA THR A 492 3.65 44.04 -20.45
C THR A 492 3.90 42.93 -21.45
N ALA A 493 3.79 43.22 -22.74
CA ALA A 493 4.05 42.27 -23.81
C ALA A 493 4.70 42.97 -25.01
N GLN A 494 5.58 42.28 -25.73
CA GLN A 494 6.18 42.79 -26.96
C GLN A 494 5.17 42.73 -28.11
N GLU A 495 4.39 41.66 -28.16
CA GLU A 495 3.30 41.45 -29.12
C GLU A 495 2.01 41.06 -28.38
N VAL A 496 0.88 41.61 -28.83
CA VAL A 496 -0.45 41.26 -28.30
C VAL A 496 -1.40 40.91 -29.43
N ILE A 497 -1.99 39.73 -29.34
CA ILE A 497 -2.94 39.18 -30.30
C ILE A 497 -4.27 38.95 -29.57
N ILE A 498 -5.33 39.65 -30.00
CA ILE A 498 -6.67 39.54 -29.41
C ILE A 498 -7.63 39.02 -30.48
N ASN A 499 -8.33 37.94 -30.16
CA ASN A 499 -9.34 37.29 -31.01
C ASN A 499 -8.88 37.20 -32.48
N PRO A 500 -7.72 36.56 -32.76
CA PRO A 500 -7.22 36.46 -34.12
C PRO A 500 -8.29 35.79 -34.99
N LYS A 501 -8.55 36.37 -36.17
CA LYS A 501 -9.46 35.76 -37.13
C LYS A 501 -8.94 34.35 -37.44
N GLN A 502 -9.80 33.34 -37.33
CA GLN A 502 -9.44 32.03 -37.88
C GLN A 502 -9.16 32.22 -39.38
N PRO A 503 -8.11 31.59 -39.94
CA PRO A 503 -7.92 31.60 -41.38
C PRO A 503 -9.20 31.05 -42.01
N GLU A 504 -9.80 31.82 -42.92
CA GLU A 504 -10.93 31.36 -43.72
C GLU A 504 -10.50 30.04 -44.37
N GLN A 505 -11.24 28.95 -44.12
CA GLN A 505 -11.05 27.72 -44.88
C GLN A 505 -11.48 28.04 -46.31
N ILE A 506 -10.50 28.23 -47.19
CA ILE A 506 -10.67 28.42 -48.64
C ILE A 506 -11.12 27.11 -49.27
#